data_AF-A0A3B9KXI8-F1
#
_entry.id   AF-A0A3B9KXI8-F1
#
_cell.length_a   1.000
_cell.length_b   1.000
_cell.length_c   1.000
_cell.angle_alpha   90.00
_cell.angle_beta   90.00
_cell.angle_gamma   90.00
#
_symmetry.space_group_name_H-M   'P 1'
#
loop_
_entity.id
_entity.type
_entity.pdbx_description
1 polymer ?
#
loop_
_entity_poly.entity_id
_entity_poly.type
_entity_poly.pdbx_seq_one_letter_code
_entity_poly.pdbx_strand_id
1 'polypeptide(L)'
;MSDEPKNSETAEIDSNASKAELKAAADDILKSAPAEEAAPEEEMDPVQKLEIEKEELREQLLRTLADLENTRKRAERQVADARIYAIEKFAGDLLSVSDNLSRALTALSEEDRAALSEPGRNLFEGIEMTEKELHTALARHGVTVIAALP
;
A
#
# COMPACT_ATOMS: atom_id res chain seq x y z
N MET A 1 30.06 -41.17 32.65
CA MET A 1 29.85 -39.71 32.62
C MET A 1 30.66 -39.24 31.44
N SER A 2 30.02 -39.26 30.28
CA SER A 2 30.64 -39.03 28.98
C SER A 2 30.01 -37.79 28.38
N ASP A 3 30.88 -37.04 27.72
CA ASP A 3 30.61 -36.13 26.62
C ASP A 3 29.95 -34.79 26.92
N GLU A 4 30.84 -33.80 26.98
CA GLU A 4 30.57 -32.42 26.58
C GLU A 4 31.30 -32.20 25.24
N PRO A 5 30.60 -31.89 24.13
CA PRO A 5 31.25 -31.31 22.97
C PRO A 5 31.10 -29.79 22.98
N LYS A 6 32.26 -29.12 22.97
CA LYS A 6 32.41 -27.69 22.68
C LYS A 6 32.16 -27.38 21.20
N ASN A 7 31.77 -26.12 21.00
CA ASN A 7 32.15 -25.26 19.88
C ASN A 7 31.21 -25.26 18.66
N SER A 8 30.20 -24.39 18.70
CA SER A 8 29.55 -23.86 17.50
C SER A 8 30.38 -22.69 16.96
N GLU A 9 31.24 -22.97 15.99
CA GLU A 9 31.91 -21.95 15.19
C GLU A 9 31.21 -21.95 13.83
N THR A 10 30.26 -21.03 13.67
CA THR A 10 29.58 -20.76 12.39
C THR A 10 30.62 -20.23 11.40
N ALA A 11 30.98 -21.07 10.43
CA ALA A 11 31.87 -20.69 9.34
C ALA A 11 31.22 -19.60 8.49
N GLU A 12 31.85 -18.44 8.46
CA GLU A 12 31.54 -17.34 7.54
C GLU A 12 31.75 -17.82 6.09
N ILE A 13 30.71 -17.69 5.26
CA ILE A 13 30.82 -17.96 3.83
C ILE A 13 31.45 -16.73 3.18
N ASP A 14 32.75 -16.83 2.89
CA ASP A 14 33.50 -15.82 2.14
C ASP A 14 32.95 -15.72 0.71
N SER A 15 32.55 -14.51 0.32
CA SER A 15 31.82 -14.23 -0.93
C SER A 15 32.70 -14.13 -2.17
N ASN A 16 33.97 -14.53 -2.08
CA ASN A 16 34.95 -14.47 -3.17
C ASN A 16 35.51 -15.84 -3.60
N ALA A 17 34.84 -16.93 -3.26
CA ALA A 17 35.21 -18.28 -3.70
C ALA A 17 34.93 -18.50 -5.19
N SER A 18 35.86 -19.18 -5.86
CA SER A 18 35.75 -19.51 -7.29
C SER A 18 34.55 -20.44 -7.55
N LYS A 19 33.91 -20.29 -8.72
CA LYS A 19 32.81 -21.18 -9.19
C LYS A 19 33.18 -22.67 -9.17
N ALA A 20 34.48 -23.01 -9.15
CA ALA A 20 34.97 -24.37 -9.01
C ALA A 20 34.89 -24.91 -7.56
N GLU A 21 35.05 -24.06 -6.55
CA GLU A 21 35.06 -24.44 -5.13
C GLU A 21 33.63 -24.60 -4.59
N LEU A 22 32.72 -23.75 -5.03
CA LEU A 22 31.28 -23.87 -4.75
C LEU A 22 30.68 -25.15 -5.36
N LYS A 23 31.23 -25.63 -6.48
CA LYS A 23 30.78 -26.86 -7.15
C LYS A 23 31.30 -28.11 -6.44
N ALA A 24 32.54 -28.08 -5.96
CA ALA A 24 33.11 -29.17 -5.17
C ALA A 24 32.44 -29.34 -3.81
N ALA A 25 32.07 -28.24 -3.14
CA ALA A 25 31.30 -28.28 -1.90
C ALA A 25 29.86 -28.79 -2.10
N ALA A 26 29.22 -28.46 -3.23
CA ALA A 26 27.89 -28.97 -3.57
C ALA A 26 27.89 -30.47 -3.90
N ASP A 27 28.93 -30.98 -4.57
CA ASP A 27 29.07 -32.40 -4.91
C ASP A 27 29.33 -33.29 -3.68
N ASP A 28 29.99 -32.77 -2.63
CA ASP A 28 30.26 -33.52 -1.38
C ASP A 28 29.02 -33.63 -0.48
N ILE A 29 28.16 -32.60 -0.49
CA ILE A 29 26.86 -32.60 0.22
C ILE A 29 25.88 -33.57 -0.46
N LEU A 30 25.90 -33.68 -1.80
CA LEU A 30 25.04 -34.59 -2.55
C LEU A 30 25.43 -36.08 -2.38
N LYS A 31 26.67 -36.38 -1.99
CA LYS A 31 27.19 -37.75 -1.89
C LYS A 31 27.09 -38.36 -0.49
N SER A 32 26.75 -37.55 0.52
CA SER A 32 26.68 -37.94 1.94
C SER A 32 25.26 -38.05 2.50
N ALA A 33 24.22 -37.83 1.69
CA ALA A 33 22.85 -38.15 2.08
C ALA A 33 22.65 -39.68 2.15
N PRO A 34 22.14 -40.23 3.28
CA PRO A 34 21.81 -41.65 3.34
C PRO A 34 20.78 -41.96 2.26
N ALA A 35 21.05 -42.99 1.46
CA ALA A 35 20.06 -43.57 0.56
C ALA A 35 18.95 -44.18 1.43
N GLU A 36 17.94 -43.36 1.71
CA GLU A 36 16.71 -43.78 2.37
C GLU A 36 16.02 -44.76 1.41
N GLU A 37 15.88 -46.00 1.88
CA GLU A 37 15.25 -47.10 1.16
C GLU A 37 13.92 -46.64 0.56
N ALA A 38 13.85 -46.67 -0.76
CA ALA A 38 12.62 -46.51 -1.50
C ALA A 38 11.64 -47.61 -1.04
N ALA A 39 10.67 -47.21 -0.22
CA ALA A 39 9.50 -48.02 0.10
C ALA A 39 8.83 -48.46 -1.22
N PRO A 40 8.21 -49.65 -1.26
CA PRO A 40 7.63 -50.16 -2.49
C PRO A 40 6.52 -49.21 -2.94
N GLU A 41 6.69 -48.62 -4.13
CA GLU A 41 5.62 -47.91 -4.82
C GLU A 41 4.49 -48.93 -5.04
N GLU A 42 3.44 -48.85 -4.22
CA GLU A 42 2.19 -49.51 -4.54
C GLU A 42 1.77 -48.98 -5.92
N GLU A 43 1.70 -49.87 -6.92
CA GLU A 43 1.21 -49.55 -8.25
C GLU A 43 -0.27 -49.15 -8.14
N MET A 44 -0.52 -47.89 -7.82
CA MET A 44 -1.85 -47.31 -7.83
C MET A 44 -2.43 -47.46 -9.24
N ASP A 45 -3.66 -47.97 -9.31
CA ASP A 45 -4.41 -48.11 -10.55
C ASP A 45 -4.36 -46.78 -11.34
N PRO A 46 -4.02 -46.78 -12.64
CA PRO A 46 -4.02 -45.57 -13.46
C PRO A 46 -5.33 -44.78 -13.37
N VAL A 47 -6.47 -45.43 -13.12
CA VAL A 47 -7.76 -44.74 -12.88
C VAL A 47 -7.74 -43.95 -11.57
N GLN A 48 -7.20 -44.52 -10.49
CA GLN A 48 -7.09 -43.85 -9.20
C GLN A 48 -6.11 -42.66 -9.25
N LYS A 49 -4.98 -42.81 -9.99
CA LYS A 49 -4.05 -41.70 -10.23
C LYS A 49 -4.74 -40.52 -10.93
N LEU A 50 -5.53 -40.81 -11.97
CA LEU A 50 -6.28 -39.79 -12.72
C LEU A 50 -7.39 -39.14 -11.87
N GLU A 51 -8.02 -39.88 -10.95
CA GLU A 51 -9.01 -39.32 -10.03
C GLU A 51 -8.39 -38.36 -9.02
N ILE A 52 -7.23 -38.71 -8.46
CA ILE A 52 -6.48 -37.85 -7.54
C ILE A 52 -6.01 -36.58 -8.26
N GLU A 53 -5.40 -36.69 -9.43
CA GLU A 53 -4.94 -35.53 -10.21
C GLU A 53 -6.11 -34.59 -10.57
N LYS A 54 -7.29 -35.16 -10.88
CA LYS A 54 -8.50 -34.40 -11.14
C LYS A 54 -9.02 -33.68 -9.88
N GLU A 55 -8.96 -34.31 -8.72
CA GLU A 55 -9.32 -33.72 -7.43
C GLU A 55 -8.37 -32.55 -7.10
N GLU A 56 -7.06 -32.78 -7.23
CA GLU A 56 -6.01 -31.77 -7.01
C GLU A 56 -6.16 -30.57 -7.95
N LEU A 57 -6.39 -30.80 -9.25
CA LEU A 57 -6.62 -29.74 -10.22
C LEU A 57 -7.90 -28.96 -9.92
N ARG A 58 -8.95 -29.62 -9.44
CA ARG A 58 -10.19 -28.94 -9.02
C ARG A 58 -9.98 -28.09 -7.79
N GLU A 59 -9.24 -28.59 -6.80
CA GLU A 59 -8.91 -27.83 -5.60
C GLU A 59 -8.07 -26.60 -5.95
N GLN A 60 -7.04 -26.78 -6.79
CA GLN A 60 -6.23 -25.67 -7.31
C GLN A 60 -7.08 -24.65 -8.08
N LEU A 61 -8.01 -25.12 -8.92
CA LEU A 61 -8.90 -24.24 -9.68
C LEU A 61 -9.84 -23.47 -8.74
N LEU A 62 -10.43 -24.13 -7.75
CA LEU A 62 -11.31 -23.46 -6.78
C LEU A 62 -10.55 -22.42 -5.94
N ARG A 63 -9.34 -22.76 -5.51
CA ARG A 63 -8.46 -21.85 -4.78
C ARG A 63 -8.06 -20.64 -5.61
N THR A 64 -7.62 -20.86 -6.86
CA THR A 64 -7.25 -19.77 -7.76
C THR A 64 -8.44 -18.86 -8.09
N LEU A 65 -9.64 -19.41 -8.28
CA LEU A 65 -10.87 -18.61 -8.44
C LEU A 65 -11.15 -17.75 -7.20
N ALA A 66 -10.98 -18.31 -6.00
CA ALA A 66 -11.14 -17.55 -4.76
C ALA A 66 -10.10 -16.43 -4.63
N ASP A 67 -8.84 -16.70 -4.96
CA ASP A 67 -7.76 -15.71 -4.94
C ASP A 67 -8.00 -14.57 -5.95
N LEU A 68 -8.51 -14.91 -7.15
CA LEU A 68 -8.90 -13.93 -8.16
C LEU A 68 -10.07 -13.06 -7.68
N GLU A 69 -11.12 -13.65 -7.10
CA GLU A 69 -12.28 -12.92 -6.58
C GLU A 69 -11.87 -11.97 -5.44
N ASN A 70 -11.00 -12.43 -4.54
CA ASN A 70 -10.45 -11.61 -3.45
C ASN A 70 -9.62 -10.44 -3.99
N THR A 71 -8.77 -10.70 -4.99
CA THR A 71 -7.95 -9.67 -5.64
C THR A 71 -8.83 -8.65 -6.36
N ARG A 72 -9.87 -9.12 -7.07
CA ARG A 72 -10.86 -8.27 -7.75
C ARG A 72 -11.53 -7.32 -6.77
N LYS A 73 -12.07 -7.85 -5.67
CA LYS A 73 -12.72 -7.05 -4.60
C LYS A 73 -11.76 -6.05 -3.97
N ARG A 74 -10.50 -6.44 -3.73
CA ARG A 74 -9.46 -5.54 -3.20
C ARG A 74 -9.16 -4.40 -4.19
N ALA A 75 -9.01 -4.73 -5.47
CA ALA A 75 -8.73 -3.73 -6.51
C ALA A 75 -9.90 -2.75 -6.65
N GLU A 76 -11.15 -3.21 -6.64
CA GLU A 76 -12.34 -2.35 -6.67
C GLU A 76 -12.34 -1.34 -5.50
N ARG A 77 -12.01 -1.81 -4.30
CA ARG A 77 -11.89 -0.95 -3.13
C ARG A 77 -10.76 0.08 -3.27
N GLN A 78 -9.58 -0.34 -3.73
CA GLN A 78 -8.46 0.58 -3.97
C GLN A 78 -8.79 1.64 -5.02
N VAL A 79 -9.51 1.28 -6.09
CA VAL A 79 -9.97 2.24 -7.10
C VAL A 79 -10.97 3.22 -6.52
N ALA A 80 -11.91 2.75 -5.68
CA ALA A 80 -12.86 3.61 -5.00
C ALA A 80 -12.17 4.58 -4.04
N ASP A 81 -11.26 4.07 -3.19
CA ASP A 81 -10.48 4.88 -2.26
C ASP A 81 -9.62 5.90 -3.01
N ALA A 82 -8.93 5.48 -4.08
CA ALA A 82 -8.12 6.38 -4.90
C ALA A 82 -8.95 7.51 -5.51
N ARG A 83 -10.21 7.27 -5.90
CA ARG A 83 -11.11 8.32 -6.40
C ARG A 83 -11.51 9.31 -5.32
N ILE A 84 -11.78 8.83 -4.11
CA ILE A 84 -12.18 9.66 -2.98
C ILE A 84 -11.01 10.55 -2.53
N TYR A 85 -9.81 9.97 -2.40
CA TYR A 85 -8.64 10.65 -1.86
C TYR A 85 -7.71 11.28 -2.94
N ALA A 86 -8.09 11.23 -4.23
CA ALA A 86 -7.28 11.76 -5.33
C ALA A 86 -6.88 13.24 -5.14
N ILE A 87 -7.77 14.05 -4.57
CA ILE A 87 -7.56 15.49 -4.40
C ILE A 87 -7.05 15.88 -3.02
N GLU A 88 -6.79 14.92 -2.11
CA GLU A 88 -6.49 15.21 -0.70
C GLU A 88 -5.28 16.15 -0.56
N LYS A 89 -4.15 15.82 -1.20
CA LYS A 89 -2.94 16.66 -1.13
C LYS A 89 -3.15 18.04 -1.74
N PHE A 90 -3.84 18.09 -2.89
CA PHE A 90 -4.13 19.34 -3.58
C PHE A 90 -5.05 20.25 -2.74
N ALA A 91 -6.09 19.68 -2.12
CA ALA A 91 -6.96 20.39 -1.20
C ALA A 91 -6.18 20.88 0.03
N GLY A 92 -5.25 20.06 0.54
CA GLY A 92 -4.33 20.43 1.62
C GLY A 92 -3.47 21.66 1.28
N ASP A 93 -2.88 21.70 0.08
CA ASP A 93 -2.09 22.84 -0.38
C ASP A 93 -2.93 24.13 -0.50
N LEU A 94 -4.20 24.00 -0.92
CA LEU A 94 -5.16 25.11 -1.03
C LEU A 94 -5.63 25.66 0.33
N LEU A 95 -5.46 24.93 1.43
CA LEU A 95 -5.81 25.45 2.76
C LEU A 95 -5.04 26.73 3.09
N SER A 96 -3.75 26.77 2.74
CA SER A 96 -2.92 27.97 2.94
C SER A 96 -3.46 29.19 2.19
N VAL A 97 -4.06 28.99 1.02
CA VAL A 97 -4.71 30.05 0.23
C VAL A 97 -5.99 30.49 0.91
N SER A 98 -6.84 29.54 1.34
CA SER A 98 -8.06 29.85 2.11
C SER A 98 -7.73 30.66 3.37
N ASP A 99 -6.75 30.24 4.16
CA ASP A 99 -6.35 30.92 5.40
C ASP A 99 -5.87 32.36 5.13
N ASN A 100 -5.13 32.57 4.04
CA ASN A 100 -4.67 33.90 3.65
C ASN A 100 -5.82 34.80 3.19
N LEU A 101 -6.82 34.26 2.49
CA LEU A 101 -8.04 34.98 2.13
C LEU A 101 -8.84 35.37 3.40
N SER A 102 -9.06 34.42 4.32
CA SER A 102 -9.72 34.70 5.59
C SER A 102 -8.97 35.75 6.43
N ARG A 103 -7.63 35.69 6.43
CA ARG A 103 -6.77 36.70 7.08
C ARG A 103 -6.92 38.06 6.42
N ALA A 104 -6.93 38.12 5.09
CA ALA A 104 -7.10 39.39 4.37
C ALA A 104 -8.45 40.03 4.66
N LEU A 105 -9.52 39.23 4.71
CA LEU A 105 -10.85 39.72 5.06
C LEU A 105 -10.90 40.23 6.49
N THR A 106 -10.29 39.53 7.45
CA THR A 106 -10.26 39.92 8.87
C THR A 106 -9.20 40.97 9.24
N ALA A 107 -8.37 41.42 8.28
CA ALA A 107 -7.27 42.35 8.54
C ALA A 107 -7.73 43.79 8.88
N LEU A 108 -8.90 44.18 8.40
CA LEU A 108 -9.47 45.52 8.61
C LEU A 108 -10.49 45.49 9.75
N SER A 109 -10.45 46.50 10.62
CA SER A 109 -11.52 46.76 11.59
C SER A 109 -12.80 47.18 10.89
N GLU A 110 -13.95 47.08 11.55
CA GLU A 110 -15.23 47.54 10.98
C GLU A 110 -15.20 49.04 10.63
N GLU A 111 -14.50 49.86 11.41
CA GLU A 111 -14.32 51.29 11.14
C GLU A 111 -13.46 51.53 9.88
N ASP A 112 -12.36 50.80 9.74
CA ASP A 112 -11.49 50.91 8.56
C ASP A 112 -12.18 50.39 7.30
N ARG A 113 -13.01 49.34 7.42
CA ARG A 113 -13.83 48.82 6.32
C ARG A 113 -14.85 49.87 5.87
N ALA A 114 -15.51 50.56 6.80
CA ALA A 114 -16.47 51.60 6.48
C ALA A 114 -15.80 52.84 5.85
N ALA A 115 -14.52 53.09 6.17
CA ALA A 115 -13.73 54.19 5.62
C ALA A 115 -13.14 53.90 4.23
N LEU A 116 -13.28 52.69 3.68
CA LEU A 116 -12.80 52.34 2.34
C LEU A 116 -13.49 53.20 1.26
N SER A 117 -12.69 53.64 0.30
CA SER A 117 -13.21 54.23 -0.94
C SER A 117 -14.10 53.24 -1.70
N GLU A 118 -14.95 53.71 -2.62
CA GLU A 118 -15.80 52.83 -3.43
C GLU A 118 -15.00 51.73 -4.18
N PRO A 119 -13.86 52.03 -4.85
CA PRO A 119 -13.02 50.98 -5.42
C PRO A 119 -12.47 49.98 -4.39
N GLY A 120 -12.15 50.46 -3.18
CA GLY A 120 -11.66 49.63 -2.07
C GLY A 120 -12.72 48.67 -1.54
N ARG A 121 -13.97 49.12 -1.41
CA ARG A 121 -15.12 48.27 -1.03
C ARG A 121 -15.40 47.20 -2.08
N ASN A 122 -15.42 47.58 -3.37
CA ASN A 122 -15.60 46.63 -4.46
C ASN A 122 -14.50 45.55 -4.49
N LEU A 123 -13.24 45.92 -4.21
CA LEU A 123 -12.15 44.96 -4.09
C LEU A 123 -12.35 44.02 -2.90
N PHE A 124 -12.73 44.54 -1.73
CA PHE A 124 -12.98 43.74 -0.53
C PHE A 124 -14.10 42.72 -0.75
N GLU A 125 -15.22 43.15 -1.35
CA GLU A 125 -16.33 42.26 -1.73
C GLU A 125 -15.89 41.20 -2.75
N GLY A 126 -15.03 41.56 -3.71
CA GLY A 126 -14.47 40.61 -4.67
C GLY A 126 -13.61 39.52 -4.02
N ILE A 127 -12.84 39.87 -2.99
CA ILE A 127 -12.06 38.91 -2.20
C ILE A 127 -13.00 37.98 -1.42
N GLU A 128 -14.07 38.51 -0.82
CA GLU A 128 -15.07 37.71 -0.10
C GLU A 128 -15.80 36.73 -1.03
N MET A 129 -16.17 37.18 -2.23
CA MET A 129 -16.76 36.31 -3.25
C MET A 129 -15.81 35.19 -3.68
N THR A 130 -14.52 35.51 -3.85
CA THR A 130 -13.49 34.53 -4.24
C THR A 130 -13.29 33.46 -3.16
N GLU A 131 -13.29 33.85 -1.88
CA GLU A 131 -13.21 32.90 -0.77
C GLU A 131 -14.43 31.95 -0.75
N LYS A 132 -15.64 32.49 -0.90
CA LYS A 132 -16.86 31.67 -0.98
C LYS A 132 -16.86 30.71 -2.16
N GLU A 133 -16.37 31.15 -3.32
CA GLU A 133 -16.25 30.31 -4.50
C GLU A 133 -15.21 29.20 -4.31
N LEU A 134 -14.08 29.49 -3.66
CA LEU A 134 -13.10 28.48 -3.26
C LEU A 134 -13.71 27.40 -2.36
N HIS A 135 -14.45 27.78 -1.31
CA HIS A 135 -15.13 26.83 -0.44
C HIS A 135 -16.19 26.01 -1.19
N THR A 136 -16.93 26.65 -2.09
CA THR A 136 -17.93 25.96 -2.93
C THR A 136 -17.27 24.95 -3.86
N ALA A 137 -16.12 25.28 -4.46
CA ALA A 137 -15.36 24.38 -5.31
C ALA A 137 -14.84 23.16 -4.54
N LEU A 138 -14.27 23.37 -3.35
CA LEU A 138 -13.82 22.30 -2.46
C LEU A 138 -14.98 21.38 -2.04
N ALA A 139 -16.14 21.96 -1.69
CA ALA A 139 -17.32 21.20 -1.29
C ALA A 139 -17.87 20.29 -2.40
N ARG A 140 -17.79 20.71 -3.67
CA ARG A 140 -18.17 19.86 -4.82
C ARG A 140 -17.31 18.60 -4.94
N HIS A 141 -16.10 18.61 -4.39
CA HIS A 141 -15.20 17.46 -4.35
C HIS A 141 -15.18 16.76 -2.98
N GLY A 142 -16.16 17.03 -2.11
CA GLY A 142 -16.32 16.35 -0.83
C GLY A 142 -15.46 16.93 0.30
N VAL A 143 -14.82 18.08 0.10
CA VAL A 143 -14.04 18.77 1.13
C VAL A 143 -14.90 19.89 1.73
N THR A 144 -15.35 19.71 2.97
CA THR A 144 -16.19 20.70 3.67
C THR A 144 -15.47 21.30 4.87
N VAL A 145 -15.76 22.56 5.15
CA VAL A 145 -15.25 23.27 6.33
C VAL A 145 -15.79 22.60 7.60
N ILE A 146 -14.89 22.38 8.57
CA ILE A 146 -15.26 21.94 9.91
C ILE A 146 -15.38 23.17 10.82
N ALA A 147 -16.48 23.27 11.56
CA ALA A 147 -16.61 24.30 12.58
C ALA A 147 -15.61 24.02 13.71
N ALA A 148 -14.84 25.03 14.11
CA ALA A 148 -14.01 24.92 15.30
C ALA A 148 -14.91 24.69 16.52
N LEU A 149 -14.62 23.65 17.30
CA LEU A 149 -15.26 23.45 18.60
C LEU A 149 -14.85 24.60 19.54
N PRO A 150 -15.79 25.09 20.37
CA PRO A 150 -15.57 26.24 21.27
C PRO A 150 -14.55 25.97 22.36
#